data_AF-A0A8B9TTP2-F1
#
_entry.id   AF-A0A8B9TTP2-F1
#
_cell.length_a   1.000
_cell.length_b   1.000
_cell.length_c   1.000
_cell.angle_alpha   90.00
_cell.angle_beta   90.00
_cell.angle_gamma   90.00
#
_symmetry.space_group_name_H-M   'P 1'
#
loop_
_entity.id
_entity.type
_entity.pdbx_description
1 polymer ?
#
loop_
_entity_poly.entity_id
_entity_poly.type
_entity_poly.pdbx_seq_one_letter_code
_entity_poly.pdbx_strand_id
1 'polypeptide(L)'
;QNQNQKKILNLFLTSEFEIEKAYQIIKQEQANLNPDLGELIPVPLYPTKRDLIPKPNQDKQKCYKKYRRKVLLTTSFGESLIWIKNVTFVIDVGVERRKVYNPRIRADSVITQPISKSQEEMHKQILVIFLKTLPGKLFCLYPEEFTHKEMKPDLPAKIQESNLTSMVLFLKRMDIAGLGHCDFLSRPAPESLMQALEDLDYLAALDNDGNLSEFGIIMSEFPLDPQLSKSILASCEFDCVDEMLTDCSHGNRYS
;
A
#
# COMPACT_ATOMS: atom_id res chain seq x y z
N GLN A 1 5.17 -18.17 -37.00
CA GLN A 1 3.80 -17.72 -36.65
C GLN A 1 3.59 -18.00 -35.16
N ASN A 2 3.07 -17.12 -34.29
CA ASN A 2 2.69 -15.70 -34.45
C ASN A 2 3.16 -14.89 -33.22
N GLN A 3 4.44 -14.55 -33.16
CA GLN A 3 5.09 -13.89 -32.00
C GLN A 3 4.84 -12.37 -31.93
N ASN A 4 3.59 -11.91 -32.10
CA ASN A 4 3.23 -10.53 -31.73
C ASN A 4 3.05 -10.44 -30.21
N GLN A 5 4.16 -10.65 -29.50
CA GLN A 5 4.23 -10.66 -28.05
C GLN A 5 3.86 -9.28 -27.49
N LYS A 6 2.81 -9.26 -26.67
CA LYS A 6 2.42 -8.10 -25.87
C LYS A 6 3.51 -7.85 -24.83
N LYS A 7 4.49 -7.02 -25.16
CA LYS A 7 5.55 -6.60 -24.23
C LYS A 7 4.92 -5.74 -23.13
N ILE A 8 5.18 -6.11 -21.88
CA ILE A 8 4.73 -5.36 -20.70
C ILE A 8 5.94 -4.71 -20.04
N LEU A 9 5.79 -3.44 -19.71
CA LEU A 9 6.69 -2.63 -18.90
C LEU A 9 6.07 -2.49 -17.52
N ASN A 10 6.84 -2.71 -16.45
CA ASN A 10 6.44 -2.35 -15.09
C ASN A 10 7.28 -1.18 -14.61
N LEU A 11 6.66 -0.13 -14.09
CA LEU A 11 7.32 1.06 -13.58
C LEU A 11 6.91 1.25 -12.12
N PHE A 12 7.90 1.14 -11.23
CA PHE A 12 7.76 1.48 -9.82
C PHE A 12 7.85 2.99 -9.62
N LEU A 13 6.95 3.54 -8.81
CA LEU A 13 6.81 4.96 -8.48
C LEU A 13 6.61 5.11 -6.97
N THR A 14 6.72 6.32 -6.43
CA THR A 14 6.72 6.51 -4.97
C THR A 14 5.32 6.76 -4.38
N SER A 15 4.34 7.17 -5.21
CA SER A 15 2.99 7.52 -4.74
C SER A 15 1.89 7.40 -5.80
N GLU A 16 0.62 7.33 -5.37
CA GLU A 16 -0.54 7.36 -6.29
C GLU A 16 -0.59 8.64 -7.16
N PHE A 17 -0.11 9.76 -6.62
CA PHE A 17 0.00 11.03 -7.35
C PHE A 17 1.03 10.97 -8.50
N GLU A 18 2.14 10.25 -8.30
CA GLU A 18 3.11 10.01 -9.37
C GLU A 18 2.59 9.01 -10.40
N ILE A 19 1.83 7.99 -9.98
CA ILE A 19 1.11 7.09 -10.89
C ILE A 19 0.20 7.91 -11.82
N GLU A 20 -0.59 8.84 -11.28
CA GLU A 20 -1.49 9.67 -12.08
C GLU A 20 -0.71 10.60 -13.03
N LYS A 21 0.34 11.26 -12.55
CA LYS A 21 1.21 12.08 -13.42
C LYS A 21 1.83 11.26 -14.56
N ALA A 22 2.40 10.10 -14.26
CA ALA A 22 2.99 9.21 -15.27
C ALA A 22 1.93 8.72 -16.27
N TYR A 23 0.71 8.42 -15.81
CA TYR A 23 -0.42 8.04 -16.65
C TYR A 23 -0.79 9.13 -17.66
N GLN A 24 -0.89 10.39 -17.22
CA GLN A 24 -1.20 11.53 -18.09
C GLN A 24 -0.06 11.82 -19.08
N ILE A 25 1.20 11.80 -18.63
CA ILE A 25 2.37 12.00 -19.50
C ILE A 25 2.43 10.92 -20.60
N ILE A 26 2.25 9.64 -20.25
CA ILE A 26 2.27 8.54 -21.22
C ILE A 26 1.13 8.69 -22.25
N LYS A 27 -0.06 9.12 -21.82
CA LYS A 27 -1.18 9.41 -22.72
C LYS A 27 -0.92 10.58 -23.67
N GLN A 28 -0.28 11.65 -23.19
CA GLN A 28 0.06 12.81 -24.00
C GLN A 28 1.12 12.43 -25.05
N GLU A 29 2.21 11.79 -24.64
CA GLU A 29 3.28 11.36 -25.55
C GLU A 29 2.84 10.28 -26.54
N GLN A 30 1.77 9.52 -26.25
CA GLN A 30 1.20 8.57 -27.20
C GLN A 30 0.82 9.22 -28.54
N ALA A 31 0.44 10.50 -28.56
CA ALA A 31 0.15 11.25 -29.79
C ALA A 31 1.40 11.60 -30.60
N ASN A 32 2.57 11.70 -29.94
CA ASN A 32 3.85 12.08 -30.53
C ASN A 32 4.68 10.86 -30.99
N LEU A 33 4.36 9.65 -30.51
CA LEU A 33 5.07 8.43 -30.86
C LEU A 33 4.88 8.03 -32.34
N ASN A 34 5.95 7.55 -32.97
CA ASN A 34 5.90 6.99 -34.32
C ASN A 34 4.82 5.87 -34.38
N PRO A 35 3.83 5.95 -35.28
CA PRO A 35 2.77 4.94 -35.44
C PRO A 35 3.25 3.49 -35.60
N ASP A 36 4.45 3.28 -36.15
CA ASP A 36 5.05 1.96 -36.37
C ASP A 36 5.43 1.24 -35.05
N LEU A 37 5.68 2.00 -33.98
CA LEU A 37 6.04 1.47 -32.65
C LEU A 37 4.83 0.88 -31.90
N GLY A 38 3.63 1.03 -32.46
CA GLY A 38 2.38 0.57 -31.87
C GLY A 38 1.94 1.34 -30.63
N GLU A 39 0.73 1.02 -30.19
CA GLU A 39 0.02 1.67 -29.10
C GLU A 39 0.71 1.42 -27.75
N LEU A 40 0.88 2.47 -26.95
CA LEU A 40 1.40 2.41 -25.60
C LEU A 40 0.26 2.70 -24.62
N ILE A 41 -0.13 1.69 -23.83
CA ILE A 41 -1.32 1.73 -22.97
C ILE A 41 -0.88 1.78 -21.51
N PRO A 42 -0.98 2.92 -20.81
CA PRO A 42 -0.72 2.99 -19.38
C PRO A 42 -1.88 2.37 -18.58
N VAL A 43 -1.54 1.64 -17.52
CA VAL A 43 -2.46 0.93 -16.63
C VAL A 43 -2.02 1.20 -15.20
N PRO A 44 -2.71 2.09 -14.46
CA PRO A 44 -2.41 2.33 -13.06
C PRO A 44 -2.86 1.15 -12.21
N LEU A 45 -2.01 0.77 -11.24
CA LEU A 45 -2.25 -0.26 -10.23
C LEU A 45 -2.08 0.40 -8.86
N TYR A 46 -3.19 0.78 -8.25
CA TYR A 46 -3.19 1.35 -6.89
C TYR A 46 -3.26 0.19 -5.88
N PRO A 47 -2.29 0.02 -4.96
CA PRO A 47 -2.36 -1.07 -3.97
C PRO A 47 -3.57 -0.97 -3.05
N THR A 48 -4.01 0.27 -2.77
CA THR A 48 -5.09 0.63 -1.85
C THR A 48 -6.48 0.33 -2.42
N LYS A 49 -6.62 0.36 -3.76
CA LYS A 49 -7.91 0.14 -4.42
C LYS A 49 -7.95 -1.28 -4.97
N ARG A 50 -8.86 -2.10 -4.44
CA ARG A 50 -9.27 -3.38 -5.05
C ARG A 50 -10.08 -3.18 -6.36
N ASP A 51 -9.82 -2.09 -7.07
CA ASP A 51 -10.38 -1.85 -8.39
C ASP A 51 -9.83 -2.92 -9.33
N LEU A 52 -10.72 -3.83 -9.70
CA LEU A 52 -10.49 -4.92 -10.63
C LEU A 52 -9.67 -4.41 -11.81
N ILE A 53 -8.45 -4.98 -11.99
CA ILE A 53 -7.55 -4.76 -13.14
C ILE A 53 -8.44 -4.49 -14.35
N PRO A 54 -8.44 -3.26 -14.94
CA PRO A 54 -9.46 -2.85 -15.88
C PRO A 54 -9.61 -3.93 -16.93
N LYS A 55 -10.72 -4.68 -16.87
CA LYS A 55 -10.98 -5.79 -17.79
C LYS A 55 -10.91 -5.11 -19.14
N PRO A 56 -9.88 -5.40 -19.97
CA PRO A 56 -9.71 -4.66 -21.20
C PRO A 56 -11.01 -4.85 -21.95
N ASN A 57 -11.71 -3.75 -22.24
CA ASN A 57 -13.03 -3.82 -22.86
C ASN A 57 -12.92 -4.84 -23.98
N GLN A 58 -13.76 -5.86 -23.92
CA GLN A 58 -13.90 -6.79 -25.03
C GLN A 58 -14.72 -6.11 -26.13
N ASP A 59 -14.30 -4.88 -26.48
CA ASP A 59 -14.55 -4.27 -27.75
C ASP A 59 -14.02 -5.25 -28.78
N LYS A 60 -14.97 -6.00 -29.36
CA LYS A 60 -14.79 -6.88 -30.52
C LYS A 60 -14.52 -6.06 -31.78
N GLN A 61 -13.79 -4.95 -31.64
CA GLN A 61 -13.44 -4.03 -32.69
C GLN A 61 -12.27 -4.64 -33.46
N LYS A 62 -12.61 -5.19 -34.63
CA LYS A 62 -11.69 -5.78 -35.60
C LYS A 62 -10.68 -4.74 -36.10
N CYS A 63 -9.61 -4.51 -35.33
CA CYS A 63 -8.53 -3.60 -35.72
C CYS A 63 -7.26 -4.40 -36.02
N TYR A 64 -6.87 -4.39 -37.29
CA TYR A 64 -5.78 -5.20 -37.82
C TYR A 64 -4.41 -4.72 -37.32
N LYS A 65 -3.53 -5.68 -37.00
CA LYS A 65 -2.05 -5.58 -37.01
C LYS A 65 -1.31 -4.53 -36.13
N LYS A 66 -1.96 -3.63 -35.38
CA LYS A 66 -1.19 -2.70 -34.51
C LYS A 66 -0.59 -3.42 -33.28
N TYR A 67 0.72 -3.29 -33.08
CA TYR A 67 1.39 -3.71 -31.86
C TYR A 67 0.84 -2.95 -30.65
N ARG A 68 0.72 -3.62 -29.51
CA ARG A 68 0.24 -3.03 -28.24
C ARG A 68 1.23 -3.36 -27.12
N ARG A 69 1.74 -2.31 -26.47
CA ARG A 69 2.63 -2.36 -25.30
C ARG A 69 1.86 -1.84 -24.09
N LYS A 70 1.95 -2.53 -22.95
CA LYS A 70 1.33 -2.06 -21.69
C LYS A 70 2.39 -1.49 -20.77
N VAL A 71 2.08 -0.39 -20.10
CA VAL A 71 2.89 0.16 -19.00
C VAL A 71 2.08 0.05 -17.72
N LEU A 72 2.53 -0.80 -16.81
CA LEU A 72 1.98 -0.89 -15.46
C LEU A 72 2.64 0.19 -14.61
N LEU A 73 1.84 0.95 -13.88
CA LEU A 73 2.30 2.00 -12.98
C LEU A 73 1.88 1.60 -11.56
N THR A 74 2.84 1.38 -10.67
CA THR A 74 2.58 0.82 -9.32
C THR A 74 3.53 1.43 -8.29
N THR A 75 3.17 1.43 -7.01
CA THR A 75 4.08 1.83 -5.92
C THR A 75 4.76 0.66 -5.22
N SER A 76 4.28 -0.57 -5.41
CA SER A 76 4.83 -1.75 -4.76
C SER A 76 4.53 -3.03 -5.54
N PHE A 77 5.21 -4.13 -5.18
CA PHE A 77 4.88 -5.46 -5.64
C PHE A 77 3.72 -6.06 -4.84
N GLY A 78 2.49 -5.63 -5.15
CA GLY A 78 1.26 -6.14 -4.55
C GLY A 78 0.61 -7.31 -5.30
N GLU A 79 -0.47 -7.87 -4.73
CA GLU A 79 -1.25 -8.99 -5.31
C GLU A 79 -1.59 -8.77 -6.79
N SER A 80 -1.94 -7.54 -7.18
CA SER A 80 -2.29 -7.13 -8.54
C SER A 80 -1.22 -7.44 -9.59
N LEU A 81 0.06 -7.53 -9.21
CA LEU A 81 1.16 -7.86 -10.13
C LEU A 81 1.36 -9.38 -10.31
N ILE A 82 1.02 -10.19 -9.31
CA ILE A 82 1.17 -11.65 -9.34
C ILE A 82 0.37 -12.27 -10.50
N TRP A 83 -0.77 -11.66 -10.84
CA TRP A 83 -1.64 -12.10 -11.93
C TRP A 83 -1.13 -11.74 -13.34
N ILE A 84 -0.08 -10.92 -13.47
CA ILE A 84 0.34 -10.33 -14.75
C ILE A 84 1.51 -11.11 -15.35
N LYS A 85 1.31 -11.70 -16.53
CA LYS A 85 2.35 -12.50 -17.23
C LYS A 85 3.04 -11.70 -18.34
N ASN A 86 4.29 -12.05 -18.65
CA ASN A 86 5.13 -11.47 -19.71
C ASN A 86 5.62 -10.03 -19.46
N VAL A 87 6.00 -9.70 -18.22
CA VAL A 87 6.75 -8.46 -17.91
C VAL A 87 8.15 -8.55 -18.50
N THR A 88 8.39 -7.83 -19.59
CA THR A 88 9.67 -7.81 -20.35
C THR A 88 10.65 -6.76 -19.87
N PHE A 89 10.15 -5.73 -19.19
CA PHE A 89 10.94 -4.59 -18.76
C PHE A 89 10.46 -4.15 -17.38
N VAL A 90 11.41 -3.82 -16.50
CA VAL A 90 11.15 -3.17 -15.21
C VAL A 90 11.92 -1.86 -15.19
N ILE A 91 11.29 -0.78 -14.74
CA ILE A 91 11.94 0.48 -14.38
C ILE A 91 11.74 0.68 -12.88
N ASP A 92 12.83 0.97 -12.18
CA ASP A 92 12.85 1.12 -10.73
C ASP A 92 13.44 2.49 -10.35
N VAL A 93 12.68 3.26 -9.56
CA VAL A 93 13.11 4.56 -9.01
C VAL A 93 14.02 4.41 -7.79
N GLY A 94 14.07 3.24 -7.14
CA GLY A 94 14.92 2.97 -5.97
C GLY A 94 14.44 3.59 -4.65
N VAL A 95 13.27 4.22 -4.63
CA VAL A 95 12.70 4.91 -3.46
C VAL A 95 11.21 4.59 -3.29
N GLU A 96 10.76 4.54 -2.05
CA GLU A 96 9.37 4.34 -1.64
C GLU A 96 8.87 5.47 -0.74
N ARG A 97 7.54 5.62 -0.62
CA ARG A 97 6.91 6.40 0.46
C ARG A 97 6.24 5.47 1.44
N ARG A 98 6.51 5.66 2.72
CA ARG A 98 6.09 4.78 3.81
C ARG A 98 5.48 5.58 4.94
N LYS A 99 4.33 5.13 5.45
CA LYS A 99 3.70 5.63 6.67
C LYS A 99 4.42 5.01 7.87
N VAL A 100 4.99 5.84 8.73
CA VAL A 100 5.77 5.47 9.92
C VAL A 100 5.23 6.25 11.12
N TYR A 101 4.91 5.54 12.19
CA TYR A 101 4.44 6.10 13.44
C TYR A 101 5.60 6.64 14.29
N ASN A 102 5.47 7.88 14.79
CA ASN A 102 6.42 8.47 15.71
C ASN A 102 5.83 8.52 17.13
N PRO A 103 6.25 7.61 18.04
CA PRO A 103 5.65 7.50 19.37
C PRO A 103 5.83 8.76 20.22
N ARG A 104 6.91 9.54 20.01
CA ARG A 104 7.20 10.76 20.80
C ARG A 104 6.18 11.88 20.59
N ILE A 105 5.56 11.94 19.41
CA ILE A 105 4.55 12.95 19.05
C ILE A 105 3.15 12.34 18.87
N ARG A 106 2.99 11.05 19.17
CA ARG A 106 1.77 10.24 18.99
C ARG A 106 1.10 10.39 17.61
N ALA A 107 1.90 10.46 16.54
CA ALA A 107 1.38 10.72 15.18
C ALA A 107 2.09 9.91 14.09
N ASP A 108 1.34 9.57 13.04
CA ASP A 108 1.88 9.01 11.81
C ASP A 108 2.57 10.08 10.95
N SER A 109 3.56 9.68 10.18
CA SER A 109 4.26 10.52 9.20
C SER A 109 4.58 9.74 7.94
N VAL A 110 4.40 10.36 6.77
CA VAL A 110 4.75 9.74 5.48
C VAL A 110 6.14 10.19 5.07
N ILE A 111 7.13 9.32 5.26
CA ILE A 111 8.52 9.56 4.85
C ILE A 111 8.77 9.04 3.44
N THR A 112 9.73 9.64 2.73
CA THR A 112 10.28 9.10 1.48
C THR A 112 11.67 8.56 1.79
N GLN A 113 11.96 7.31 1.41
CA GLN A 113 13.22 6.64 1.73
C GLN A 113 13.66 5.70 0.59
N PRO A 114 14.95 5.30 0.53
CA PRO A 114 15.38 4.20 -0.34
C PRO A 114 14.61 2.91 -0.04
N ILE A 115 14.36 2.10 -1.07
CA ILE A 115 13.89 0.72 -0.88
C ILE A 115 14.98 -0.14 -0.20
N SER A 116 14.60 -1.27 0.38
CA SER A 116 15.59 -2.26 0.86
C SER A 116 16.23 -3.03 -0.28
N LYS A 117 17.38 -3.64 0.01
CA LYS A 117 18.04 -4.62 -0.87
C LYS A 117 17.13 -5.82 -1.16
N SER A 118 16.32 -6.25 -0.20
CA SER A 118 15.32 -7.30 -0.41
C SER A 118 14.17 -6.90 -1.35
N GLN A 119 13.72 -5.63 -1.31
CA GLN A 119 12.75 -5.10 -2.29
C GLN A 119 13.38 -4.96 -3.68
N GLU A 120 14.60 -4.44 -3.78
CA GLU A 120 15.34 -4.33 -5.03
C GLU A 120 15.55 -5.72 -5.69
N GLU A 121 15.92 -6.72 -4.90
CA GLU A 121 16.07 -8.11 -5.33
C GLU A 121 14.73 -8.71 -5.78
N MET A 122 13.63 -8.42 -5.08
CA MET A 122 12.28 -8.78 -5.55
C MET A 122 11.98 -8.14 -6.92
N HIS A 123 12.31 -6.86 -7.12
CA HIS A 123 12.11 -6.17 -8.40
C HIS A 123 12.97 -6.76 -9.54
N LYS A 124 14.19 -7.23 -9.25
CA LYS A 124 15.04 -8.01 -10.17
C LYS A 124 14.38 -9.35 -10.54
N GLN A 125 13.85 -10.08 -9.55
CA GLN A 125 13.25 -11.40 -9.74
C GLN A 125 11.96 -11.39 -10.57
N ILE A 126 11.22 -10.28 -10.65
CA ILE A 126 10.05 -10.09 -11.54
C ILE A 126 10.36 -10.53 -12.97
N LEU A 127 11.51 -10.13 -13.52
CA LEU A 127 11.91 -10.47 -14.89
C LEU A 127 12.13 -11.99 -15.04
N VAL A 128 12.75 -12.64 -14.05
CA VAL A 128 13.01 -14.08 -14.04
C VAL A 128 11.69 -14.85 -13.99
N ILE A 129 10.80 -14.49 -13.07
CA ILE A 129 9.49 -15.14 -12.82
C ILE A 129 8.61 -15.06 -14.07
N PHE A 130 8.51 -13.88 -14.71
CA PHE A 130 7.54 -13.66 -15.79
C PHE A 130 8.05 -13.94 -17.19
N LEU A 131 9.36 -14.11 -17.41
CA LEU A 131 9.91 -14.37 -18.74
C LEU A 131 10.37 -15.81 -18.96
N LYS A 132 10.81 -16.53 -17.92
CA LYS A 132 11.29 -17.94 -17.89
C LYS A 132 12.44 -18.34 -18.84
N THR A 133 12.54 -17.72 -20.01
CA THR A 133 13.46 -18.09 -21.11
C THR A 133 13.77 -16.90 -22.03
N LEU A 134 12.99 -15.80 -21.96
CA LEU A 134 13.23 -14.58 -22.74
C LEU A 134 14.09 -13.58 -21.95
N PRO A 135 15.02 -12.85 -22.61
CA PRO A 135 15.81 -11.83 -21.95
C PRO A 135 14.94 -10.62 -21.57
N GLY A 136 14.92 -10.28 -20.28
CA GLY A 136 14.34 -9.04 -19.76
C GLY A 136 15.40 -7.93 -19.63
N LYS A 137 14.96 -6.70 -19.35
CA LYS A 137 15.85 -5.64 -18.87
C LYS A 137 15.26 -4.92 -17.66
N LEU A 138 16.11 -4.71 -16.65
CA LEU A 138 15.86 -3.81 -15.53
C LEU A 138 16.56 -2.48 -15.82
N PHE A 139 15.87 -1.38 -15.55
CA PHE A 139 16.41 -0.02 -15.61
C PHE A 139 16.28 0.62 -14.24
N CYS A 140 17.36 0.58 -13.46
CA CYS A 140 17.49 1.34 -12.22
C CYS A 140 17.73 2.81 -12.57
N LEU A 141 16.96 3.73 -11.99
CA LEU A 141 17.14 5.18 -12.16
C LEU A 141 18.08 5.79 -11.11
N TYR A 142 18.92 4.95 -10.52
CA TYR A 142 19.90 5.25 -9.48
C TYR A 142 21.22 4.51 -9.79
N PRO A 143 22.39 5.04 -9.37
CA PRO A 143 23.68 4.40 -9.59
C PRO A 143 23.86 3.17 -8.68
N GLU A 144 24.68 2.20 -9.11
CA GLU A 144 24.99 0.97 -8.33
C GLU A 144 25.48 1.27 -6.90
N GLU A 145 26.26 2.35 -6.73
CA GLU A 145 26.72 2.80 -5.40
C GLU A 145 25.58 3.12 -4.42
N PHE A 146 24.40 3.53 -4.90
CA PHE A 146 23.23 3.84 -4.07
C PHE A 146 22.71 2.58 -3.36
N THR A 147 22.71 1.42 -4.05
CA THR A 147 22.38 0.13 -3.44
C THR A 147 23.34 -0.22 -2.30
N HIS A 148 24.62 0.15 -2.39
CA HIS A 148 25.59 -0.16 -1.33
C HIS A 148 25.56 0.83 -0.16
N LYS A 149 25.37 2.13 -0.44
CA LYS A 149 25.47 3.23 0.54
C LYS A 149 24.15 3.54 1.26
N GLU A 150 23.04 3.57 0.53
CA GLU A 150 21.76 4.11 1.01
C GLU A 150 20.73 3.02 1.34
N MET A 151 20.72 1.91 0.59
CA MET A 151 19.75 0.82 0.80
C MET A 151 20.11 -0.07 2.00
N LYS A 152 19.20 -0.16 2.97
CA LYS A 152 19.25 -1.12 4.09
C LYS A 152 19.02 -2.55 3.57
N PRO A 153 19.52 -3.61 4.27
CA PRO A 153 19.25 -4.99 3.88
C PRO A 153 17.74 -5.28 3.81
N ASP A 154 17.03 -4.90 4.87
CA ASP A 154 15.58 -5.02 5.05
C ASP A 154 15.03 -3.77 5.75
N LEU A 155 13.73 -3.54 5.63
CA LEU A 155 13.00 -2.53 6.39
C LEU A 155 12.36 -3.17 7.64
N PRO A 156 12.13 -2.41 8.72
CA PRO A 156 11.38 -2.91 9.88
C PRO A 156 10.00 -3.45 9.50
N ALA A 157 9.49 -4.40 10.28
CA ALA A 157 8.15 -4.94 10.06
C ALA A 157 7.10 -3.84 10.30
N LYS A 158 5.99 -3.86 9.54
CA LYS A 158 4.94 -2.81 9.64
C LYS A 158 4.45 -2.58 11.08
N ILE A 159 4.31 -3.65 11.86
CA ILE A 159 3.92 -3.63 13.29
C ILE A 159 4.91 -2.86 14.19
N GLN A 160 6.17 -2.73 13.81
CA GLN A 160 7.19 -1.99 14.57
C GLN A 160 7.17 -0.48 14.28
N GLU A 161 6.45 -0.06 13.24
CA GLU A 161 6.40 1.32 12.74
C GLU A 161 4.96 1.82 12.52
N SER A 162 3.96 1.20 13.15
CA SER A 162 2.54 1.60 13.06
C SER A 162 1.99 1.98 14.43
N ASN A 163 0.96 2.83 14.48
CA ASN A 163 0.12 2.95 15.66
C ASN A 163 -0.53 1.57 15.96
N LEU A 164 -0.47 1.13 17.22
CA LEU A 164 -0.96 -0.18 17.64
C LEU A 164 -2.32 -0.14 18.33
N THR A 165 -2.90 1.04 18.59
CA THR A 165 -4.15 1.22 19.36
C THR A 165 -5.30 0.37 18.81
N SER A 166 -5.55 0.44 17.49
CA SER A 166 -6.59 -0.35 16.81
C SER A 166 -6.31 -1.87 16.83
N MET A 167 -5.03 -2.27 16.78
CA MET A 167 -4.60 -3.67 16.89
C MET A 167 -4.77 -4.21 18.31
N VAL A 168 -4.39 -3.42 19.33
CA VAL A 168 -4.52 -3.80 20.74
C VAL A 168 -5.99 -3.92 21.14
N LEU A 169 -6.86 -3.02 20.66
CA LEU A 169 -8.30 -3.12 20.85
C LEU A 169 -8.85 -4.44 20.30
N PHE A 170 -8.45 -4.81 19.07
CA PHE A 170 -8.83 -6.07 18.44
C PHE A 170 -8.30 -7.30 19.21
N LEU A 171 -7.02 -7.30 19.63
CA LEU A 171 -6.43 -8.39 20.41
C LEU A 171 -7.12 -8.58 21.78
N LYS A 172 -7.48 -7.47 22.44
CA LYS A 172 -8.29 -7.47 23.66
C LYS A 172 -9.71 -8.01 23.41
N ARG A 173 -10.34 -7.66 22.29
CA ARG A 173 -11.68 -8.16 21.90
C ARG A 173 -11.70 -9.66 21.61
N MET A 174 -10.60 -10.20 21.08
CA MET A 174 -10.42 -11.62 20.82
C MET A 174 -10.13 -12.46 22.08
N ASP A 175 -10.05 -11.83 23.27
CA ASP A 175 -9.63 -12.44 24.54
C ASP A 175 -8.30 -13.23 24.44
N ILE A 176 -7.35 -12.71 23.64
CA ILE A 176 -6.03 -13.30 23.54
C ILE A 176 -5.26 -12.92 24.81
N ALA A 177 -5.16 -13.89 25.72
CA ALA A 177 -4.69 -13.76 27.09
C ALA A 177 -3.34 -13.02 27.25
N GLY A 178 -3.41 -11.70 27.44
CA GLY A 178 -2.27 -10.82 27.72
C GLY A 178 -1.32 -10.63 26.53
N LEU A 179 -1.19 -9.38 26.05
CA LEU A 179 -0.33 -9.00 24.92
C LEU A 179 1.13 -9.49 25.03
N GLY A 180 1.63 -9.72 26.25
CA GLY A 180 2.95 -10.32 26.49
C GLY A 180 3.09 -11.74 25.91
N HIS A 181 2.05 -12.57 26.03
CA HIS A 181 2.01 -13.96 25.56
C HIS A 181 1.64 -14.09 24.07
N CYS A 182 1.35 -12.98 23.37
CA CYS A 182 1.15 -13.01 21.93
C CYS A 182 2.48 -13.32 21.21
N ASP A 183 2.50 -14.42 20.44
CA ASP A 183 3.65 -14.82 19.63
C ASP A 183 3.72 -14.03 18.31
N PHE A 184 4.13 -12.77 18.43
CA PHE A 184 4.37 -11.90 17.27
C PHE A 184 5.59 -12.38 16.45
N LEU A 185 5.39 -12.63 15.14
CA LEU A 185 6.47 -12.90 14.16
C LEU A 185 7.55 -11.81 14.15
N SER A 186 7.17 -10.57 14.44
CA SER A 186 8.08 -9.45 14.65
C SER A 186 7.52 -8.65 15.82
N ARG A 187 8.05 -8.87 17.02
CA ARG A 187 7.53 -8.24 18.24
C ARG A 187 7.68 -6.71 18.15
N PRO A 188 6.61 -5.92 18.41
CA PRO A 188 6.72 -4.48 18.56
C PRO A 188 7.49 -4.12 19.85
N ALA A 189 7.96 -2.88 19.94
CA ALA A 189 8.57 -2.38 21.17
C ALA A 189 7.54 -2.40 22.32
N PRO A 190 7.92 -2.83 23.55
CA PRO A 190 7.02 -2.83 24.71
C PRO A 190 6.36 -1.48 24.97
N GLU A 191 7.12 -0.39 24.76
CA GLU A 191 6.67 0.99 24.92
C GLU A 191 5.52 1.32 23.95
N SER A 192 5.55 0.80 22.72
CA SER A 192 4.48 0.99 21.73
C SER A 192 3.19 0.23 22.11
N LEU A 193 3.32 -0.92 22.79
CA LEU A 193 2.16 -1.65 23.33
C LEU A 193 1.57 -0.96 24.57
N MET A 194 2.43 -0.45 25.45
CA MET A 194 2.01 0.34 26.61
C MET A 194 1.28 1.62 26.18
N GLN A 195 1.85 2.35 25.23
CA GLN A 195 1.24 3.56 24.67
C GLN A 195 -0.13 3.27 24.04
N ALA A 196 -0.29 2.16 23.33
CA ALA A 196 -1.58 1.75 22.77
C ALA A 196 -2.62 1.37 23.85
N LEU A 197 -2.19 0.85 25.01
CA LEU A 197 -3.07 0.63 26.16
C LEU A 197 -3.46 1.96 26.83
N GLU A 198 -2.51 2.89 27.02
CA GLU A 198 -2.80 4.25 27.50
C GLU A 198 -3.80 4.97 26.58
N ASP A 199 -3.59 4.92 25.26
CA ASP A 199 -4.47 5.57 24.28
C ASP A 199 -5.90 4.97 24.32
N LEU A 200 -6.07 3.68 24.67
CA LEU A 200 -7.39 3.07 24.87
C LEU A 200 -8.01 3.42 26.24
N ASP A 201 -7.21 3.53 27.29
CA ASP A 201 -7.64 3.99 28.62
C ASP A 201 -8.17 5.44 28.55
N TYR A 202 -7.44 6.35 27.88
CA TYR A 202 -7.88 7.72 27.64
C TYR A 202 -9.20 7.82 26.84
N LEU A 203 -9.52 6.83 26.00
CA LEU A 203 -10.79 6.75 25.27
C LEU A 203 -11.93 6.12 26.11
N ALA A 204 -11.64 5.73 27.35
CA ALA A 204 -12.48 4.91 28.22
C ALA A 204 -12.90 3.58 27.57
N ALA A 205 -12.06 3.03 26.70
CA ALA A 205 -12.24 1.71 26.08
C ALA A 205 -11.78 0.57 27.02
N LEU A 206 -11.04 0.90 28.07
CA LEU A 206 -10.64 -0.02 29.13
C LEU A 206 -11.38 0.27 30.44
N ASP A 207 -11.46 -0.73 31.32
CA ASP A 207 -11.83 -0.58 32.73
C ASP A 207 -10.59 -0.47 33.65
N ASN A 208 -10.82 -0.27 34.95
CA ASN A 208 -9.74 -0.13 35.94
C ASN A 208 -8.85 -1.37 36.10
N ASP A 209 -9.34 -2.55 35.70
CA ASP A 209 -8.59 -3.82 35.70
C ASP A 209 -7.88 -4.06 34.35
N GLY A 210 -8.03 -3.14 33.39
CA GLY A 210 -7.44 -3.18 32.06
C GLY A 210 -8.16 -4.09 31.07
N ASN A 211 -9.39 -4.54 31.36
CA ASN A 211 -10.24 -5.27 30.43
C ASN A 211 -11.03 -4.31 29.53
N LEU A 212 -11.77 -4.81 28.53
CA LEU A 212 -12.61 -3.93 27.71
C LEU A 212 -13.84 -3.47 28.50
N SER A 213 -14.05 -2.15 28.52
CA SER A 213 -15.30 -1.55 28.99
C SER A 213 -16.45 -1.81 28.01
N GLU A 214 -17.69 -1.46 28.38
CA GLU A 214 -18.82 -1.47 27.44
C GLU A 214 -18.55 -0.59 26.21
N PHE A 215 -17.94 0.58 26.39
CA PHE A 215 -17.48 1.42 25.28
C PHE A 215 -16.42 0.72 24.44
N GLY A 216 -15.42 0.05 25.05
CA GLY A 216 -14.39 -0.69 24.34
C GLY A 216 -14.94 -1.83 23.49
N ILE A 217 -15.91 -2.57 24.04
CA ILE A 217 -16.66 -3.60 23.30
C ILE A 217 -17.32 -2.99 22.07
N ILE A 218 -18.11 -1.92 22.23
CA ILE A 218 -18.83 -1.30 21.11
C ILE A 218 -17.85 -0.68 20.09
N MET A 219 -16.78 -0.03 20.55
CA MET A 219 -15.72 0.53 19.71
C MET A 219 -15.03 -0.52 18.84
N SER A 220 -14.88 -1.75 19.34
CA SER A 220 -14.24 -2.86 18.61
C SER A 220 -15.07 -3.44 17.46
N GLU A 221 -16.37 -3.14 17.40
CA GLU A 221 -17.26 -3.57 16.30
C GLU A 221 -17.22 -2.59 15.11
N PHE A 222 -16.65 -1.40 15.27
CA PHE A 222 -16.54 -0.42 14.18
C PHE A 222 -15.29 -0.68 13.30
N PRO A 223 -15.40 -0.61 11.96
CA PRO A 223 -14.26 -0.67 11.04
C PRO A 223 -13.57 0.71 10.92
N LEU A 224 -13.26 1.32 12.07
CA LEU A 224 -12.72 2.67 12.21
C LEU A 224 -11.62 2.68 13.28
N ASP A 225 -10.75 3.70 13.25
CA ASP A 225 -9.80 3.89 14.33
C ASP A 225 -10.53 4.26 15.65
N PRO A 226 -10.05 3.77 16.82
CA PRO A 226 -10.73 3.93 18.11
C PRO A 226 -11.14 5.37 18.46
N GLN A 227 -10.34 6.36 18.04
CA GLN A 227 -10.65 7.78 18.25
C GLN A 227 -11.92 8.20 17.51
N LEU A 228 -12.10 7.78 16.25
CA LEU A 228 -13.31 8.05 15.46
C LEU A 228 -14.51 7.27 15.99
N SER A 229 -14.31 5.99 16.36
CA SER A 229 -15.36 5.19 17.02
C SER A 229 -15.87 5.85 18.30
N LYS A 230 -14.97 6.41 19.12
CA LYS A 230 -15.33 7.16 20.33
C LYS A 230 -16.06 8.47 20.00
N SER A 231 -15.66 9.19 18.96
CA SER A 231 -16.35 10.42 18.52
C SER A 231 -17.79 10.15 18.06
N ILE A 232 -18.03 9.06 17.33
CA ILE A 232 -19.39 8.63 16.95
C ILE A 232 -20.21 8.26 18.19
N LEU A 233 -19.65 7.51 19.14
CA LEU A 233 -20.36 7.16 20.37
C LEU A 233 -20.70 8.38 21.23
N ALA A 234 -19.81 9.37 21.30
CA ALA A 234 -20.07 10.63 21.99
C ALA A 234 -21.14 11.48 21.29
N SER A 235 -21.19 11.48 19.94
CA SER A 235 -22.18 12.28 19.19
C SER A 235 -23.64 11.90 19.46
N CYS A 236 -23.89 10.69 19.97
CA CYS A 236 -25.20 10.25 20.45
C CYS A 236 -25.68 11.01 21.70
N GLU A 237 -24.77 11.59 22.50
CA GLU A 237 -25.11 12.41 23.68
C GLU A 237 -25.32 13.89 23.31
N PHE A 238 -24.90 14.30 22.11
CA PHE A 238 -24.96 15.68 21.61
C PHE A 238 -25.93 15.87 20.44
N ASP A 239 -26.75 14.85 20.12
CA ASP A 239 -27.71 14.84 19.00
C ASP A 239 -27.09 15.23 17.62
N CYS A 240 -25.82 14.91 17.37
CA CYS A 240 -25.07 15.29 16.16
C CYS A 240 -24.45 14.10 15.40
N VAL A 241 -25.18 12.97 15.41
CA VAL A 241 -24.70 11.70 14.84
C VAL A 241 -24.56 11.76 13.31
N ASP A 242 -25.50 12.42 12.61
CA ASP A 242 -25.48 12.50 11.14
C ASP A 242 -24.29 13.31 10.61
N GLU A 243 -23.95 14.41 11.27
CA GLU A 243 -22.74 15.20 11.00
C GLU A 243 -21.48 14.37 11.28
N MET A 244 -21.40 13.72 12.44
CA MET A 244 -20.24 12.92 12.84
C MET A 244 -20.01 11.71 11.91
N LEU A 245 -21.08 11.03 11.48
CA LEU A 245 -21.02 9.97 10.47
C LEU A 245 -20.55 10.52 9.12
N THR A 246 -21.03 11.70 8.73
CA THR A 246 -20.59 12.37 7.49
C THR A 246 -19.09 12.66 7.54
N ASP A 247 -18.59 13.26 8.61
CA ASP A 247 -17.17 13.59 8.77
C ASP A 247 -16.29 12.33 8.86
N CYS A 248 -16.69 11.32 9.64
CA CYS A 248 -15.97 10.04 9.72
C CYS A 248 -15.91 9.32 8.36
N SER A 249 -16.97 9.40 7.55
CA SER A 249 -16.99 8.82 6.20
C SER A 249 -16.05 9.53 5.21
N HIS A 250 -15.66 10.78 5.49
CA HIS A 250 -14.63 11.49 4.75
C HIS A 250 -13.25 11.18 5.32
N GLY A 251 -13.06 11.22 6.64
CA GLY A 251 -11.80 10.91 7.31
C GLY A 251 -11.23 9.54 6.93
N ASN A 252 -12.06 8.48 6.97
CA ASN A 252 -11.67 7.10 6.64
C ASN A 252 -11.33 6.89 5.14
N ARG A 253 -11.53 7.90 4.27
CA ARG A 253 -11.07 7.88 2.87
C ARG A 253 -9.67 8.48 2.67
N TYR A 254 -9.07 9.06 3.70
CA TYR A 254 -7.77 9.74 3.65
C TYR A 254 -6.71 9.21 4.65
N SER A 255 -7.08 8.27 5.52
CA SER A 255 -6.26 7.65 6.58
C SER A 255 -5.43 6.45 6.11
#